data_AF-A0A6B3CJ62-F1
#
_entry.id   AF-A0A6B3CJ62-F1
#
_cell.length_a   1.000
_cell.length_b   1.000
_cell.length_c   1.000
_cell.angle_alpha   90.00
_cell.angle_beta   90.00
_cell.angle_gamma   90.00
#
_symmetry.space_group_name_H-M   'P 1'
#
loop_
_entity.id
_entity.type
_entity.pdbx_description
1 polymer ?
#
loop_
_entity_poly.entity_id
_entity_poly.type
_entity_poly.pdbx_seq_one_letter_code
_entity_poly.pdbx_strand_id
1 'polypeptide(L)'
;MIGGPQRATILRRAARVTVAASVGFYPLLYGAGLPVAALYALFAPIAMGLLSVVPGSGPQRASVMLRALPPALVLATLGTLLAVDTWAAVGGMLVIGFLLAFVAVAGPRPAGIAPGLQLFYILACFPPYAPDTLVERLAGLTAGALLLAACETLLPDPAAPSYRERLAAALDEAARGAAPGGVPPQRLRDAGSTLRLADVPPAERPAG
;
A
#
# COMPACT_ATOMS: atom_id res chain seq x y z
N MET A 1 -15.67 -17.96 0.94
CA MET A 1 -15.99 -17.25 2.20
C MET A 1 -14.70 -16.74 2.81
N ILE A 2 -14.55 -15.43 3.00
CA ILE A 2 -13.33 -14.83 3.58
C ILE A 2 -13.27 -15.22 5.07
N GLY A 3 -12.20 -15.90 5.49
CA GLY A 3 -12.01 -16.31 6.88
C GLY A 3 -11.93 -15.13 7.85
N GLY A 4 -12.40 -15.31 9.09
CA GLY A 4 -12.39 -14.29 10.15
C GLY A 4 -11.09 -13.47 10.31
N PRO A 5 -9.89 -14.08 10.32
CA PRO A 5 -8.64 -13.33 10.44
C PRO A 5 -8.35 -12.43 9.22
N GLN A 6 -8.71 -12.85 8.02
CA GLN A 6 -8.51 -12.06 6.79
C GLN A 6 -9.47 -10.85 6.75
N ARG A 7 -10.69 -10.98 7.29
CA ARG A 7 -11.62 -9.85 7.45
C ARG A 7 -11.08 -8.80 8.42
N ALA A 8 -10.48 -9.23 9.53
CA ALA A 8 -9.93 -8.31 10.52
C ALA A 8 -8.76 -7.48 9.99
N THR A 9 -7.88 -8.09 9.17
CA THR A 9 -6.79 -7.37 8.49
C THR A 9 -7.31 -6.35 7.48
N ILE A 10 -8.32 -6.72 6.67
CA ILE A 10 -8.96 -5.79 5.72
C ILE A 10 -9.60 -4.61 6.47
N LEU A 11 -10.31 -4.88 7.56
CA LEU A 11 -10.98 -3.85 8.36
C LEU A 11 -9.98 -2.88 9.00
N ARG A 12 -8.88 -3.40 9.57
CA ARG A 12 -7.81 -2.56 10.13
C ARG A 12 -7.16 -1.69 9.07
N ARG A 13 -6.86 -2.26 7.90
CA ARG A 13 -6.30 -1.50 6.76
C ARG A 13 -7.25 -0.38 6.33
N ALA A 14 -8.54 -0.69 6.17
CA ALA A 14 -9.55 0.30 5.84
C ALA A 14 -9.62 1.41 6.91
N ALA A 15 -9.64 1.04 8.19
CA ALA A 15 -9.67 2.00 9.29
C ALA A 15 -8.44 2.93 9.30
N ARG A 16 -7.22 2.40 9.12
CA ARG A 16 -6.00 3.24 9.03
C ARG A 16 -6.08 4.23 7.89
N VAL A 17 -6.51 3.78 6.71
CA VAL A 17 -6.67 4.65 5.53
C VAL A 17 -7.71 5.73 5.80
N THR A 18 -8.87 5.37 6.34
CA THR A 18 -9.94 6.32 6.68
C THR A 18 -9.49 7.34 7.72
N VAL A 19 -8.77 6.92 8.77
CA VAL A 19 -8.24 7.81 9.79
C VAL A 19 -7.21 8.76 9.20
N ALA A 20 -6.20 8.25 8.48
CA ALA A 20 -5.17 9.08 7.86
C ALA A 20 -5.78 10.09 6.85
N ALA A 21 -6.73 9.63 6.03
CA ALA A 21 -7.48 10.47 5.10
C ALA A 21 -8.25 11.58 5.81
N SER A 22 -8.99 11.26 6.86
CA SER A 22 -9.82 12.22 7.59
C SER A 22 -8.96 13.24 8.35
N VAL A 23 -7.91 12.77 9.03
CA VAL A 23 -6.98 13.61 9.79
C VAL A 23 -6.13 14.49 8.87
N GLY A 24 -5.83 14.06 7.64
CA GLY A 24 -5.19 14.92 6.64
C GLY A 24 -6.16 15.95 6.06
N PHE A 25 -7.36 15.52 5.69
CA PHE A 25 -8.33 16.34 4.96
C PHE A 25 -8.98 17.43 5.80
N TYR A 26 -9.60 17.07 6.93
CA TYR A 26 -10.44 18.02 7.69
C TYR A 26 -9.65 19.20 8.28
N PRO A 27 -8.46 19.02 8.88
CA PRO A 27 -7.67 20.13 9.41
C PRO A 27 -7.15 21.05 8.31
N LEU A 28 -6.74 20.51 7.15
CA LEU A 28 -6.27 21.33 6.03
C LEU A 28 -7.43 22.12 5.40
N LEU A 29 -8.60 21.50 5.26
CA LEU A 29 -9.76 22.14 4.64
C LEU A 29 -10.39 23.20 5.55
N TYR A 30 -10.71 22.83 6.80
CA TYR A 30 -11.47 23.70 7.71
C TYR A 30 -10.60 24.48 8.68
N GLY A 31 -9.41 23.99 9.02
CA GLY A 31 -8.48 24.67 9.92
C GLY A 31 -7.56 25.64 9.19
N ALA A 32 -6.90 25.18 8.14
CA ALA A 32 -5.92 25.98 7.38
C ALA A 32 -6.52 26.70 6.16
N GLY A 33 -7.73 26.32 5.72
CA GLY A 33 -8.34 26.88 4.51
C GLY A 33 -7.58 26.55 3.22
N LEU A 34 -6.87 25.42 3.18
CA LEU A 34 -6.03 24.97 2.06
C LEU A 34 -6.70 23.80 1.33
N PRO A 35 -7.68 24.05 0.44
CA PRO A 35 -8.47 23.00 -0.19
C PRO A 35 -7.64 22.10 -1.12
N VAL A 36 -6.61 22.65 -1.77
CA VAL A 36 -5.71 21.89 -2.64
C VAL A 36 -4.87 20.93 -1.81
N ALA A 37 -4.24 21.42 -0.74
CA ALA A 37 -3.48 20.56 0.17
C ALA A 37 -4.36 19.47 0.80
N ALA A 38 -5.59 19.80 1.19
CA ALA A 38 -6.55 18.83 1.74
C ALA A 38 -6.84 17.68 0.77
N LEU A 39 -7.04 17.98 -0.52
CA LEU A 39 -7.30 16.98 -1.55
C LEU A 39 -6.14 16.00 -1.71
N TYR A 40 -4.91 16.51 -1.79
CA TYR A 40 -3.72 15.67 -1.91
C TYR A 40 -3.46 14.86 -0.63
N ALA A 41 -3.75 15.41 0.55
CA ALA A 41 -3.68 14.71 1.81
C ALA A 41 -4.71 13.58 1.95
N LEU A 42 -5.87 13.70 1.30
CA LEU A 42 -6.90 12.66 1.23
C LEU A 42 -6.51 11.53 0.27
N PHE A 43 -6.03 11.88 -0.93
CA PHE A 43 -5.72 10.88 -1.96
C PHE A 43 -4.44 10.10 -1.69
N ALA A 44 -3.48 10.68 -0.98
CA ALA A 44 -2.23 9.98 -0.66
C ALA A 44 -2.45 8.67 0.13
N PRO A 45 -3.24 8.65 1.23
CA PRO A 45 -3.61 7.42 1.92
C PRO A 45 -4.39 6.42 1.06
N ILE A 46 -5.23 6.89 0.14
CA ILE A 46 -6.02 6.01 -0.74
C ILE A 46 -5.11 5.33 -1.77
N ALA A 47 -4.23 6.11 -2.41
CA ALA A 47 -3.27 5.62 -3.39
C ALA A 47 -2.33 4.59 -2.76
N MET A 48 -1.68 4.93 -1.65
CA MET A 48 -0.66 4.09 -1.02
C MET A 48 -1.24 3.00 -0.12
N GLY A 49 -2.38 3.29 0.52
CA GLY A 49 -2.97 2.41 1.52
C GLY A 49 -4.04 1.49 0.96
N LEU A 50 -4.79 1.88 -0.07
CA LEU A 50 -5.85 1.04 -0.65
C LEU A 50 -5.41 0.39 -1.98
N LEU A 51 -4.89 1.19 -2.90
CA LEU A 51 -4.54 0.74 -4.25
C LEU A 51 -3.20 0.03 -4.29
N SER A 52 -2.24 0.43 -3.44
CA SER A 52 -0.95 -0.25 -3.36
C SER A 52 -0.99 -1.44 -2.42
N VAL A 53 -0.93 -2.65 -2.96
CA VAL A 53 -0.81 -3.88 -2.16
C VAL A 53 0.64 -4.02 -1.73
N VAL A 54 1.04 -3.34 -0.65
CA VAL A 54 2.39 -3.44 -0.09
C VAL A 54 2.42 -4.57 0.95
N PRO A 55 3.11 -5.68 0.66
CA PRO A 55 3.25 -6.78 1.61
C PRO A 55 4.34 -6.48 2.65
N GLY A 56 4.20 -7.03 3.86
CA GLY A 56 5.13 -6.85 4.97
C GLY A 56 4.47 -6.41 6.28
N SER A 57 5.28 -6.29 7.34
CA SER A 57 4.88 -5.75 8.65
C SER A 57 4.69 -4.22 8.60
N GLY A 58 3.95 -3.65 9.56
CA GLY A 58 3.67 -2.20 9.64
C GLY A 58 4.88 -1.28 9.37
N PRO A 59 6.01 -1.41 10.11
CA PRO A 59 7.19 -0.58 9.87
C PRO A 59 7.85 -0.82 8.50
N GLN A 60 7.75 -2.04 7.96
CA GLN A 60 8.28 -2.33 6.62
C GLN A 60 7.40 -1.69 5.53
N ARG A 61 6.07 -1.69 5.70
CA ARG A 61 5.13 -0.96 4.83
C ARG A 61 5.39 0.54 4.89
N ALA A 62 5.55 1.10 6.09
CA ALA A 62 5.87 2.52 6.27
C ALA A 62 7.19 2.91 5.56
N SER A 63 8.23 2.07 5.64
CA SER A 63 9.48 2.29 4.92
C SER A 63 9.29 2.25 3.39
N VAL A 64 8.49 1.33 2.86
CA VAL A 64 8.18 1.27 1.42
C VAL A 64 7.38 2.50 0.99
N MET A 65 6.39 2.93 1.76
CA MET A 65 5.62 4.16 1.49
C MET A 65 6.53 5.39 1.48
N LEU A 66 7.43 5.52 2.46
CA LEU A 66 8.42 6.60 2.52
C LEU A 66 9.39 6.57 1.33
N ARG A 67 9.80 5.38 0.86
CA ARG A 67 10.64 5.25 -0.34
C ARG A 67 9.88 5.53 -1.64
N ALA A 68 8.56 5.34 -1.65
CA ALA A 68 7.69 5.69 -2.78
C ALA A 68 7.34 7.20 -2.83
N LEU A 69 7.63 7.94 -1.74
CA LEU A 69 7.33 9.36 -1.65
C LEU A 69 8.12 10.22 -2.66
N PRO A 70 9.46 10.08 -2.81
CA PRO A 70 10.21 10.85 -3.81
C PRO A 70 9.68 10.68 -5.25
N PRO A 71 9.46 9.46 -5.79
CA PRO A 71 8.90 9.33 -7.13
C PRO A 71 7.47 9.89 -7.23
N ALA A 72 6.64 9.75 -6.19
CA ALA A 72 5.30 10.36 -6.18
C ALA A 72 5.36 11.90 -6.26
N LEU A 73 6.30 12.54 -5.56
CA LEU A 73 6.53 13.99 -5.64
C LEU A 73 7.01 14.41 -7.03
N VAL A 74 7.93 13.65 -7.64
CA VAL A 74 8.39 13.89 -9.01
C VAL A 74 7.23 13.78 -10.00
N LEU A 75 6.40 12.74 -9.88
CA LEU A 75 5.21 12.54 -10.72
C LEU A 75 4.19 13.67 -10.58
N ALA A 76 3.90 14.12 -9.35
CA ALA A 76 3.00 15.24 -9.10
C ALA A 76 3.56 16.56 -9.66
N THR A 77 4.89 16.74 -9.58
CA THR A 77 5.59 17.91 -10.15
C THR A 77 5.53 17.89 -11.68
N LEU A 78 5.85 16.75 -12.30
CA LEU A 78 5.75 16.56 -13.75
C LEU A 78 4.32 16.77 -14.25
N GLY A 79 3.31 16.16 -13.62
CA GLY A 79 1.91 16.35 -14.02
C GLY A 79 1.46 17.81 -13.94
N THR A 80 1.95 18.56 -12.95
CA THR A 80 1.63 20.00 -12.80
C THR A 80 2.34 20.85 -13.87
N LEU A 81 3.58 20.52 -14.23
CA LEU A 81 4.33 21.22 -15.28
C LEU A 81 3.83 20.89 -16.69
N LEU A 82 3.43 19.64 -16.94
CA LEU A 82 2.91 19.19 -18.23
C LEU A 82 1.48 19.66 -18.48
N ALA A 83 0.72 20.03 -17.44
CA ALA A 83 -0.64 20.56 -17.56
C ALA A 83 -0.71 21.93 -18.29
N VAL A 84 0.42 22.57 -18.62
CA VAL A 84 0.48 23.76 -19.48
C VAL A 84 -0.07 23.48 -20.87
N ASP A 85 0.22 22.28 -21.40
CA ASP A 85 -0.09 21.91 -22.77
C ASP A 85 -0.80 20.55 -22.79
N THR A 86 -2.01 20.52 -23.32
CA THR A 86 -2.86 19.33 -23.34
C THR A 86 -2.20 18.17 -24.10
N TRP A 87 -1.42 18.45 -25.14
CA TRP A 87 -0.68 17.44 -25.88
C TRP A 87 0.50 16.90 -25.08
N ALA A 88 1.20 17.75 -24.34
CA ALA A 88 2.22 17.32 -23.40
C ALA A 88 1.61 16.41 -22.31
N ALA A 89 0.46 16.79 -21.74
CA ALA A 89 -0.22 15.99 -20.72
C ALA A 89 -0.65 14.61 -21.23
N VAL A 90 -1.19 14.52 -22.45
CA VAL A 90 -1.56 13.25 -23.11
C VAL A 90 -0.32 12.39 -23.38
N GLY A 91 0.74 12.99 -23.92
CA GLY A 91 2.02 12.29 -24.14
C GLY A 91 2.63 11.77 -22.84
N GLY A 92 2.57 12.57 -21.78
CA GLY A 92 3.02 12.17 -20.44
C GLY A 92 2.18 11.04 -19.85
N MET A 93 0.84 11.04 -20.01
CA MET A 93 -0.01 9.91 -19.59
C MET A 93 0.41 8.62 -20.31
N LEU A 94 0.68 8.69 -21.61
CA LEU A 94 1.08 7.53 -22.40
C LEU A 94 2.43 6.99 -21.93
N VAL A 95 3.44 7.85 -21.82
CA VAL A 95 4.81 7.45 -21.44
C VAL A 95 4.85 6.96 -20.00
N ILE A 96 4.22 7.66 -19.05
CA ILE A 96 4.25 7.28 -17.63
C ILE A 96 3.43 6.02 -17.40
N GLY A 97 2.24 5.91 -18.00
CA GLY A 97 1.45 4.68 -17.94
C GLY A 97 2.22 3.49 -18.51
N PHE A 98 2.94 3.69 -19.62
CA PHE A 98 3.80 2.67 -20.22
C PHE A 98 4.96 2.27 -19.30
N LEU A 99 5.69 3.24 -18.73
CA LEU A 99 6.78 2.96 -17.80
C LEU A 99 6.28 2.22 -16.55
N LEU A 100 5.15 2.63 -15.98
CA LEU A 100 4.53 1.97 -14.83
C LEU A 100 4.05 0.55 -15.16
N ALA A 101 3.57 0.30 -16.39
CA ALA A 101 3.25 -1.04 -16.85
C ALA A 101 4.51 -1.93 -16.93
N PHE A 102 5.65 -1.39 -17.35
CA PHE A 102 6.92 -2.11 -17.37
C PHE A 102 7.51 -2.34 -15.96
N VAL A 103 7.23 -1.47 -15.00
CA VAL A 103 7.61 -1.66 -13.59
C VAL A 103 6.98 -2.93 -13.00
N ALA A 104 5.81 -3.35 -13.49
CA ALA A 104 5.20 -4.62 -13.08
C ALA A 104 6.00 -5.86 -13.51
N VAL A 105 6.86 -5.74 -14.53
CA VAL A 105 7.75 -6.81 -15.01
C VAL A 105 8.93 -7.03 -14.05
N ALA A 106 9.31 -6.02 -13.26
CA ALA A 106 10.42 -6.09 -12.31
C ALA A 106 10.10 -6.88 -11.02
N GLY A 107 8.90 -7.45 -10.91
CA GLY A 107 8.51 -8.37 -9.84
C GLY A 107 7.25 -7.94 -9.08
N PRO A 108 6.79 -8.78 -8.13
CA PRO A 108 5.49 -8.60 -7.48
C PRO A 108 5.42 -7.39 -6.53
N ARG A 109 6.56 -6.93 -5.99
CA ARG A 109 6.63 -5.76 -5.11
C ARG A 109 6.46 -4.43 -5.86
N PRO A 110 7.16 -4.17 -6.98
CA PRO A 110 6.95 -2.96 -7.78
C PRO A 110 5.58 -2.92 -8.48
N ALA A 111 5.04 -4.07 -8.90
CA ALA A 111 3.70 -4.16 -9.51
C ALA A 111 2.58 -3.64 -8.60
N GLY A 112 2.73 -3.82 -7.28
CA GLY A 112 1.76 -3.37 -6.30
C GLY A 112 1.65 -1.85 -6.20
N ILE A 113 2.70 -1.08 -6.49
CA ILE A 113 2.74 0.38 -6.25
C ILE A 113 2.25 1.19 -7.47
N ALA A 114 2.28 0.58 -8.67
CA ALA A 114 1.94 1.24 -9.93
C ALA A 114 0.56 1.93 -9.94
N PRO A 115 -0.54 1.32 -9.43
CA PRO A 115 -1.85 1.97 -9.41
C PRO A 115 -1.88 3.26 -8.57
N GLY A 116 -1.17 3.27 -7.44
CA GLY A 116 -1.07 4.45 -6.59
C GLY A 116 -0.29 5.60 -7.25
N LEU A 117 0.80 5.28 -7.95
CA LEU A 117 1.59 6.26 -8.70
C LEU A 117 0.82 6.85 -9.89
N GLN A 118 0.06 6.02 -10.60
CA GLN A 118 -0.83 6.46 -11.69
C GLN A 118 -1.86 7.48 -11.18
N LEU A 119 -2.45 7.23 -10.00
CA LEU A 119 -3.44 8.13 -9.41
C LEU A 119 -2.85 9.53 -9.13
N PHE A 120 -1.60 9.62 -8.66
CA PHE A 120 -0.96 10.91 -8.42
C PHE A 120 -0.70 11.70 -9.70
N TYR A 121 -0.34 11.01 -10.79
CA TYR A 121 -0.20 11.65 -12.09
C TYR A 121 -1.54 12.15 -12.63
N ILE A 122 -2.59 11.30 -12.56
CA ILE A 122 -3.96 11.68 -12.95
C ILE A 122 -4.42 12.90 -12.13
N LEU A 123 -4.28 12.86 -10.82
CA LEU A 123 -4.69 13.96 -9.94
C LEU A 123 -3.95 15.27 -10.25
N ALA A 124 -2.69 15.20 -10.69
CA ALA A 124 -1.91 16.37 -11.08
C ALA A 124 -2.28 16.93 -12.46
N CYS A 125 -2.82 16.10 -13.36
CA CYS A 125 -3.26 16.50 -14.70
C CYS A 125 -4.69 17.05 -14.76
N PHE A 126 -5.54 16.76 -13.77
CA PHE A 126 -6.94 17.19 -13.75
C PHE A 126 -7.25 18.63 -13.26
N PRO A 127 -6.36 19.40 -12.60
CA PRO A 127 -6.59 20.80 -12.32
C PRO A 127 -6.16 21.68 -13.51
N PRO A 128 -6.80 22.84 -13.75
CA PRO A 128 -6.24 23.85 -14.65
C PRO A 128 -4.81 24.21 -14.22
N TYR A 129 -3.96 24.57 -15.18
CA TYR A 129 -2.57 24.96 -14.93
C TYR A 129 -2.52 26.10 -13.90
N ALA A 130 -2.10 25.76 -12.68
CA ALA A 130 -2.02 26.65 -11.53
C ALA A 130 -0.72 26.35 -10.76
N PRO A 131 0.44 26.77 -11.31
CA PRO A 131 1.75 26.42 -10.76
C PRO A 131 1.97 26.94 -9.34
N ASP A 132 1.31 28.03 -8.96
CA ASP A 132 1.37 28.60 -7.61
C ASP A 132 0.83 27.63 -6.54
N THR A 133 -0.03 26.68 -6.92
CA THR A 133 -0.58 25.66 -6.01
C THR A 133 0.34 24.46 -5.81
N LEU A 134 1.48 24.37 -6.53
CA LEU A 134 2.38 23.21 -6.48
C LEU A 134 2.87 22.93 -5.05
N VAL A 135 3.23 23.96 -4.30
CA VAL A 135 3.71 23.81 -2.91
C VAL A 135 2.61 23.20 -2.03
N GLU A 136 1.36 23.63 -2.19
CA GLU A 136 0.21 23.07 -1.46
C GLU A 136 -0.06 21.61 -1.84
N ARG A 137 0.05 21.27 -3.12
CA ARG A 137 -0.11 19.88 -3.61
C ARG A 137 0.93 18.95 -2.98
N LEU A 138 2.19 19.37 -3.01
CA LEU A 138 3.31 18.60 -2.44
C LEU A 138 3.21 18.53 -0.91
N ALA A 139 2.82 19.62 -0.24
CA ALA A 139 2.61 19.64 1.21
C ALA A 139 1.46 18.71 1.62
N GLY A 140 0.33 18.74 0.90
CA GLY A 140 -0.79 17.83 1.13
C GLY A 140 -0.39 16.37 0.94
N LEU A 141 0.30 16.06 -0.16
CA LEU A 141 0.74 14.70 -0.47
C LEU A 141 1.73 14.16 0.58
N THR A 142 2.69 14.98 0.99
CA THR A 142 3.65 14.60 2.05
C THR A 142 2.95 14.42 3.39
N ALA A 143 2.04 15.32 3.79
CA ALA A 143 1.27 15.19 5.02
C ALA A 143 0.43 13.91 5.03
N GLY A 144 -0.32 13.61 3.96
CA GLY A 144 -1.10 12.38 3.84
C GLY A 144 -0.25 11.12 3.89
N ALA A 145 0.94 11.14 3.24
CA ALA A 145 1.90 10.03 3.29
C ALA A 145 2.43 9.78 4.71
N LEU A 146 2.83 10.85 5.40
CA LEU A 146 3.37 10.78 6.76
C LEU A 146 2.31 10.33 7.76
N LEU A 147 1.07 10.82 7.63
CA LEU A 147 -0.06 10.39 8.47
C LEU A 147 -0.38 8.91 8.29
N LEU A 148 -0.37 8.41 7.05
CA LEU A 148 -0.56 6.99 6.80
C LEU A 148 0.61 6.16 7.37
N ALA A 149 1.86 6.61 7.17
CA ALA A 149 3.03 5.94 7.75
C ALA A 149 2.98 5.91 9.28
N ALA A 150 2.53 7.00 9.92
CA ALA A 150 2.30 7.06 11.35
C ALA A 150 1.18 6.10 11.80
N CYS A 151 0.10 5.98 11.04
CA CYS A 151 -0.96 5.01 11.35
C CYS A 151 -0.46 3.55 11.26
N GLU A 152 0.44 3.25 10.31
CA GLU A 152 1.05 1.92 10.17
C GLU A 152 2.02 1.59 11.33
N THR A 153 2.66 2.59 11.93
CA THR A 153 3.56 2.39 13.09
C THR A 153 2.83 2.40 14.42
N LEU A 154 1.79 3.24 14.59
CA LEU A 154 1.02 3.39 15.82
C LEU A 154 -0.02 2.30 16.01
N LEU A 155 -0.60 1.78 14.93
CA LEU A 155 -1.54 0.66 14.95
C LEU A 155 -0.98 -0.54 14.19
N PRO A 156 0.14 -1.16 14.59
CA PRO A 156 0.75 -2.24 13.82
C PRO A 156 -0.21 -3.43 13.64
N ASP A 157 -0.21 -4.05 12.45
CA ASP A 157 -0.85 -5.36 12.30
C ASP A 157 -0.09 -6.39 13.14
N PRO A 158 -0.79 -7.36 13.77
CA PRO A 158 -0.12 -8.52 14.32
C PRO A 158 0.70 -9.18 13.20
N ALA A 159 1.99 -9.42 13.46
CA ALA A 159 2.90 -9.97 12.49
C ALA A 159 2.32 -11.29 11.95
N ALA A 160 2.14 -11.37 10.63
CA ALA A 160 1.82 -12.65 10.02
C ALA A 160 3.02 -13.58 10.25
N PRO A 161 2.82 -14.82 10.73
CA PRO A 161 3.91 -15.74 10.93
C PRO A 161 4.57 -16.03 9.59
N SER A 162 5.90 -15.88 9.55
CA SER A 162 6.71 -16.10 8.37
C SER A 162 6.58 -17.54 7.87
N TYR A 163 6.89 -17.77 6.59
CA TYR A 163 6.87 -19.13 6.03
C TYR A 163 7.74 -20.12 6.83
N ARG A 164 8.87 -19.66 7.38
CA ARG A 164 9.73 -20.47 8.25
C ARG A 164 9.04 -20.87 9.56
N GLU A 165 8.33 -19.95 10.19
CA GLU A 165 7.57 -20.23 11.42
C GLU A 165 6.38 -21.14 11.15
N ARG A 166 5.69 -20.97 10.00
CA ARG A 166 4.63 -21.87 9.56
C ARG A 166 5.15 -23.28 9.32
N LEU A 167 6.31 -23.40 8.66
CA LEU A 167 6.98 -24.68 8.41
C LEU A 167 7.42 -25.34 9.72
N ALA A 168 8.05 -24.59 10.62
CA ALA A 168 8.46 -25.10 11.93
C ALA A 168 7.24 -25.60 12.72
N ALA A 169 6.15 -24.82 12.79
CA ALA A 169 4.93 -25.22 13.48
C ALA A 169 4.28 -26.48 12.88
N ALA A 170 4.28 -26.60 11.54
CA ALA A 170 3.77 -27.80 10.88
C ALA A 170 4.64 -29.03 11.12
N LEU A 171 5.97 -28.86 11.16
CA LEU A 171 6.92 -29.93 11.50
C LEU A 171 6.78 -30.37 12.96
N ASP A 172 6.59 -29.42 13.88
CA ASP A 172 6.33 -29.71 15.29
C ASP A 172 5.00 -30.47 15.48
N GLU A 173 3.96 -30.12 14.73
CA GLU A 173 2.68 -30.84 14.76
C GLU A 173 2.83 -32.25 14.18
N ALA A 174 3.60 -32.41 13.10
CA ALA A 174 3.90 -33.71 12.50
C ALA A 174 4.73 -34.59 13.45
N ALA A 175 5.73 -34.03 14.14
CA ALA A 175 6.53 -34.73 15.14
C ALA A 175 5.66 -35.21 16.31
N ARG A 176 4.73 -34.37 16.79
CA ARG A 176 3.74 -34.75 17.81
C ARG A 176 2.77 -35.83 17.32
N GLY A 177 2.40 -35.81 16.04
CA GLY A 177 1.58 -36.86 15.42
C GLY A 177 2.29 -38.21 15.27
N ALA A 178 3.60 -38.20 15.10
CA ALA A 178 4.45 -39.40 15.05
C ALA A 178 4.77 -39.99 16.43
N ALA A 179 4.60 -39.20 17.51
CA ALA A 179 4.80 -39.65 18.88
C ALA A 179 3.61 -40.51 19.39
N PRO A 180 3.85 -41.42 20.37
CA PRO A 180 2.79 -42.18 21.01
C PRO A 180 1.91 -41.22 21.81
N GLY A 181 0.73 -40.90 21.30
CA GLY A 181 -0.13 -39.85 21.85
C GLY A 181 -1.17 -39.30 20.87
N GLY A 182 -1.01 -39.59 19.57
CA GLY A 182 -2.06 -39.47 18.56
C GLY A 182 -2.62 -38.06 18.40
N VAL A 183 -1.97 -37.23 17.59
CA VAL A 183 -2.61 -35.99 17.11
C VAL A 183 -3.72 -36.39 16.14
N PRO A 184 -4.96 -35.88 16.28
CA PRO A 184 -6.04 -36.20 15.37
C PRO A 184 -5.67 -35.83 13.92
N PRO A 185 -5.98 -36.69 12.93
CA PRO A 185 -5.54 -36.51 11.54
C PRO A 185 -6.03 -35.20 10.92
N GLN A 186 -7.10 -34.63 11.45
CA GLN A 186 -7.66 -33.36 11.01
C GLN A 186 -6.73 -32.19 11.35
N ARG A 187 -6.10 -32.18 12.53
CA ARG A 187 -5.11 -31.15 12.90
C ARG A 187 -3.86 -31.20 12.02
N LEU A 188 -3.42 -32.40 11.63
CA LEU A 188 -2.30 -32.56 10.71
C LEU A 188 -2.63 -32.04 9.31
N ARG A 189 -3.86 -32.28 8.83
CA ARG A 189 -4.34 -31.71 7.56
C ARG A 189 -4.49 -30.21 7.63
N ASP A 190 -4.99 -29.67 8.73
CA ASP A 190 -5.13 -28.23 8.93
C ASP A 190 -3.74 -27.56 8.96
N ALA A 191 -2.78 -28.12 9.70
CA ALA A 191 -1.39 -27.65 9.71
C ALA A 191 -0.77 -27.70 8.30
N GLY A 192 -0.91 -28.82 7.58
CA GLY A 192 -0.43 -28.94 6.20
C GLY A 192 -1.11 -27.99 5.22
N SER A 193 -2.39 -27.66 5.43
CA SER A 193 -3.11 -26.70 4.58
C SER A 193 -2.53 -25.29 4.69
N THR A 194 -2.03 -24.89 5.86
CA THR A 194 -1.40 -23.57 6.06
C THR A 194 -0.07 -23.39 5.31
N LEU A 195 0.53 -24.49 4.82
CA LEU A 195 1.74 -24.48 4.00
C LEU A 195 1.47 -24.36 2.51
N ARG A 196 0.21 -24.43 2.07
CA ARG A 196 -0.14 -24.27 0.66
C ARG A 196 0.29 -22.89 0.19
N LEU A 197 1.11 -22.84 -0.86
CA LEU A 197 1.62 -21.58 -1.43
C LEU A 197 0.50 -20.62 -1.87
N ALA A 198 -0.68 -21.16 -2.19
CA ALA A 198 -1.88 -20.38 -2.47
C ALA A 198 -2.33 -19.51 -1.27
N ASP A 199 -2.14 -20.01 -0.06
CA ASP A 199 -2.55 -19.37 1.21
C ASP A 199 -1.41 -18.55 1.85
N VAL A 200 -0.20 -18.63 1.29
CA VAL A 200 0.95 -17.80 1.69
C VAL A 200 0.92 -16.47 0.95
N PRO A 201 1.01 -15.32 1.65
CA PRO A 201 1.10 -14.01 1.02
C PRO A 201 2.21 -13.99 -0.04
N PRO A 202 2.01 -13.39 -1.23
CA PRO A 202 2.96 -13.43 -2.33
C PRO A 202 4.40 -13.09 -1.93
N ALA A 203 4.60 -12.10 -1.06
CA ALA A 203 5.94 -11.68 -0.64
C ALA A 203 6.65 -12.60 0.37
N GLU A 204 5.94 -13.57 0.94
CA GLU A 204 6.49 -14.58 1.84
C GLU A 204 6.66 -15.93 1.14
N ARG A 205 6.32 -16.03 -0.15
CA ARG A 205 6.53 -17.25 -0.93
C ARG A 205 8.04 -17.47 -1.15
N PRO A 206 8.54 -18.70 -0.96
CA PRO A 206 9.96 -19.01 -1.11
C PRO A 206 10.51 -18.82 -2.53
N ALA A 207 9.64 -18.70 -3.55
CA ALA A 207 10.05 -18.57 -4.96
C ALA A 207 9.86 -17.16 -5.57
N GLY A 208 9.40 -16.17 -4.79
CA GLY A 208 9.15 -14.80 -5.27
C GLY A 208 7.76 -14.61 -5.87
#